data_AF-A0A950QQD7-F1
#
_entry.id   AF-A0A950QQD7-F1
#
_cell.length_a   1.000
_cell.length_b   1.000
_cell.length_c   1.000
_cell.angle_alpha   90.00
_cell.angle_beta   90.00
_cell.angle_gamma   90.00
#
_symmetry.space_group_name_H-M   'P 1'
#
loop_
_entity.id
_entity.type
_entity.pdbx_description
1 polymer ?
#
loop_
_entity_poly.entity_id
_entity_poly.type
_entity_poly.pdbx_seq_one_letter_code
_entity_poly.pdbx_strand_id
1 'polypeptide(L)'
;MSTVTTSIERPLTEPELAEVGKQQARLLQDIGELVMQKKVAVDEFKSAIGEKQKQVEDISKRINLGLDRQDIECDVLLDTPEKGRKSFVAVASGQIVKVEEMTAGDYQSRLFDPDERPDSPDNGPGSRPPE
;
A
#
# COMPACT_ATOMS: atom_id res chain seq x y z
N MET A 1 80.11 -18.00 2.39
CA MET A 1 79.22 -18.49 3.47
C MET A 1 77.79 -18.18 3.05
N SER A 2 76.93 -19.18 2.90
CA SER A 2 75.56 -19.00 2.46
C SER A 2 74.63 -19.08 3.66
N THR A 3 73.92 -18.00 3.97
CA THR A 3 72.90 -17.95 5.02
C THR A 3 71.57 -18.47 4.47
N VAL A 4 70.99 -19.45 5.18
CA VAL A 4 69.67 -20.00 4.88
C VAL A 4 68.75 -19.64 6.04
N THR A 5 67.61 -19.02 5.73
CA THR A 5 66.60 -18.61 6.71
C THR A 5 65.53 -19.68 6.81
N THR A 6 65.36 -20.24 8.01
CA THR A 6 64.31 -21.23 8.31
C THR A 6 63.47 -20.71 9.48
N SER A 7 62.16 -20.86 9.39
CA SER A 7 61.23 -20.53 10.47
C SER A 7 61.23 -21.64 11.52
N ILE A 8 61.28 -21.26 12.79
CA ILE A 8 61.25 -22.16 13.94
C ILE A 8 60.06 -21.78 14.81
N GLU A 9 59.29 -22.76 15.28
CA GLU A 9 58.17 -22.53 16.18
C GLU A 9 58.68 -22.23 17.59
N ARG A 10 58.20 -21.13 18.18
CA ARG A 10 58.45 -20.79 19.58
C ARG A 10 57.13 -20.66 20.33
N PRO A 11 57.06 -21.05 21.61
CA PRO A 11 55.90 -20.79 22.43
C PRO A 11 55.68 -19.27 22.55
N LEU A 12 54.41 -18.87 22.46
CA LEU A 12 54.00 -17.50 22.71
C LEU A 12 54.18 -17.18 24.19
N THR A 13 54.72 -16.00 24.48
CA THR A 13 54.75 -15.49 25.85
C THR A 13 53.34 -15.06 26.28
N GLU A 14 53.09 -14.98 27.60
CA GLU A 14 51.80 -14.50 28.13
C GLU A 14 51.30 -13.16 27.52
N PRO A 15 52.14 -12.11 27.36
CA PRO A 15 51.67 -10.88 26.72
C PRO A 15 51.33 -11.07 25.24
N GLU A 16 52.02 -11.95 24.52
CA GLU A 16 51.73 -12.26 23.12
C GLU A 16 50.44 -13.07 22.99
N LEU A 17 50.19 -14.01 23.89
CA LEU A 17 48.91 -14.73 23.99
C LEU A 17 47.75 -13.77 24.26
N ALA A 18 47.92 -12.81 25.15
CA ALA A 18 46.90 -11.81 25.45
C ALA A 18 46.58 -10.93 24.22
N GLU A 19 47.58 -10.54 23.45
CA GLU A 19 47.38 -9.75 22.23
C GLU A 19 46.70 -10.55 21.13
N VAL A 20 47.15 -11.79 20.89
CA VAL A 20 46.51 -12.70 19.92
C VAL A 20 45.07 -13.02 20.35
N GLY A 21 44.80 -13.18 21.64
CA GLY A 21 43.46 -13.38 22.18
C GLY A 21 42.54 -12.16 21.95
N LYS A 22 43.06 -10.94 22.12
CA LYS A 22 42.31 -9.71 21.78
C LYS A 22 42.03 -9.61 20.28
N GLN A 23 43.00 -9.96 19.44
CA GLN A 23 42.81 -9.99 18.00
C GLN A 23 41.76 -11.02 17.60
N GLN A 24 41.79 -12.21 18.19
CA GLN A 24 40.78 -13.25 17.97
C GLN A 24 39.38 -12.76 18.36
N ALA A 25 39.25 -12.12 19.53
CA ALA A 25 37.96 -11.58 19.99
C ALA A 25 37.40 -10.52 19.03
N ARG A 26 38.26 -9.62 18.51
CA ARG A 26 37.86 -8.63 17.50
C ARG A 26 37.38 -9.27 16.21
N LEU A 27 38.15 -10.23 15.68
CA LEU A 27 37.77 -10.94 14.46
C LEU A 27 36.45 -11.70 14.62
N LEU A 28 36.20 -12.30 15.79
CA LEU A 28 34.91 -12.96 16.07
C LEU A 28 33.75 -11.97 16.09
N GLN A 29 33.95 -10.77 16.65
CA GLN A 29 32.95 -9.71 16.62
C GLN A 29 32.67 -9.25 15.18
N ASP A 30 33.71 -9.01 14.39
CA ASP A 30 33.59 -8.61 12.98
C ASP A 30 32.84 -9.67 12.16
N ILE A 31 33.14 -10.95 12.38
CA ILE A 31 32.42 -12.07 11.74
C ILE A 31 30.93 -12.03 12.12
N GLY A 32 30.61 -11.80 13.39
CA GLY A 32 29.23 -11.68 13.85
C GLY A 32 28.48 -10.53 13.16
N GLU A 33 29.14 -9.37 13.03
CA GLU A 33 28.59 -8.22 12.34
C GLU A 33 28.35 -8.50 10.85
N LEU A 34 29.32 -9.08 10.15
CA LEU A 34 29.20 -9.45 8.74
C LEU A 34 28.06 -10.44 8.49
N VAL A 35 27.85 -11.40 9.41
CA VAL A 35 26.73 -12.35 9.32
C VAL A 35 25.39 -11.65 9.48
N MET A 36 25.27 -10.71 10.42
CA MET A 36 24.05 -9.92 10.58
C MET A 36 23.77 -9.05 9.35
N GLN A 37 24.77 -8.33 8.85
CA GLN A 37 24.65 -7.50 7.64
C GLN A 37 24.22 -8.34 6.44
N LYS A 38 24.82 -9.52 6.24
CA LYS A 38 24.42 -10.46 5.18
C LYS A 38 22.95 -10.86 5.33
N LYS A 39 22.49 -11.17 6.54
CA LYS A 39 21.10 -11.58 6.77
C LYS A 39 20.12 -10.46 6.38
N VAL A 40 20.40 -9.23 6.81
CA VAL A 40 19.59 -8.05 6.46
C VAL A 40 19.53 -7.87 4.94
N ALA A 41 20.69 -7.87 4.27
CA ALA A 41 20.74 -7.70 2.82
C ALA A 41 19.96 -8.79 2.06
N VAL A 42 20.06 -10.04 2.50
CA VAL A 42 19.29 -11.16 1.91
C VAL A 42 17.78 -10.94 2.06
N ASP A 43 17.33 -10.50 3.23
CA ASP A 43 15.91 -10.24 3.50
C ASP A 43 15.38 -9.06 2.66
N GLU A 44 16.20 -8.02 2.47
CA GLU A 44 15.90 -6.89 1.57
C GLU A 44 15.77 -7.35 0.11
N PHE A 45 16.76 -8.09 -0.40
CA PHE A 45 16.71 -8.60 -1.78
C PHE A 45 15.55 -9.57 -1.99
N LYS A 46 15.24 -10.40 -1.01
CA LYS A 46 14.09 -11.31 -1.07
C LYS A 46 12.77 -10.53 -1.18
N SER A 47 12.63 -9.46 -0.40
CA SER A 47 11.46 -8.58 -0.45
C SER A 47 11.33 -7.90 -1.81
N ALA A 48 12.43 -7.35 -2.34
CA ALA A 48 12.45 -6.71 -3.66
C ALA A 48 12.10 -7.67 -4.80
N ILE A 49 12.63 -8.90 -4.76
CA ILE A 49 12.29 -9.96 -5.73
C ILE A 49 10.79 -10.30 -5.64
N GLY A 50 10.26 -10.47 -4.43
CA GLY A 50 8.84 -10.78 -4.22
C GLY A 50 7.91 -9.69 -4.77
N GLU A 51 8.28 -8.43 -4.59
CA GLU A 51 7.53 -7.29 -5.16
C GLU A 51 7.51 -7.34 -6.69
N LYS A 52 8.66 -7.59 -7.31
CA LYS A 52 8.75 -7.70 -8.78
C LYS A 52 7.99 -8.90 -9.32
N GLN A 53 8.01 -10.03 -8.61
CA GLN A 53 7.21 -11.21 -8.96
C GLN A 53 5.71 -10.89 -8.93
N LYS A 54 5.24 -10.18 -7.91
CA LYS A 54 3.85 -9.73 -7.83
C LYS A 54 3.48 -8.81 -9.00
N GLN A 55 4.35 -7.84 -9.33
CA GLN A 55 4.15 -6.96 -10.50
C GLN A 55 4.04 -7.77 -11.80
N VAL A 56 4.91 -8.77 -11.99
CA VAL A 56 4.86 -9.67 -13.16
C VAL A 56 3.57 -10.48 -13.18
N GLU A 57 3.12 -11.02 -12.05
CA GLU A 57 1.84 -11.73 -11.97
C GLU A 57 0.66 -10.83 -12.33
N ASP A 58 0.61 -9.62 -11.80
CA ASP A 58 -0.49 -8.68 -12.05
C ASP A 58 -0.54 -8.27 -13.52
N ILE A 59 0.62 -8.00 -14.13
CA ILE A 59 0.73 -7.76 -15.58
C ILE A 59 0.31 -9.01 -16.37
N SER A 60 0.75 -10.20 -15.96
CA SER A 60 0.38 -11.45 -16.63
C SER A 60 -1.12 -11.71 -16.57
N LYS A 61 -1.76 -11.41 -15.43
CA LYS A 61 -3.23 -11.49 -15.27
C LYS A 61 -3.92 -10.49 -16.21
N ARG A 62 -3.45 -9.24 -16.30
CA ARG A 62 -3.97 -8.24 -17.25
C ARG A 62 -3.85 -8.71 -18.70
N ILE A 63 -2.69 -9.25 -19.09
CA ILE A 63 -2.46 -9.80 -20.43
C ILE A 63 -3.41 -10.96 -20.72
N ASN A 64 -3.51 -11.92 -19.80
CA ASN A 64 -4.34 -13.11 -19.99
C ASN A 64 -5.84 -12.79 -20.04
N LEU A 65 -6.29 -11.80 -19.26
CA LEU A 65 -7.68 -11.36 -19.27
C LEU A 65 -8.00 -10.47 -20.48
N GLY A 66 -6.97 -9.86 -21.12
CA GLY A 66 -7.15 -8.88 -22.19
C GLY A 66 -7.89 -7.61 -21.75
N LEU A 67 -8.01 -7.40 -20.43
CA LEU A 67 -8.75 -6.30 -19.82
C LEU A 67 -7.76 -5.40 -19.09
N ASP A 68 -7.78 -4.12 -19.44
CA ASP A 68 -7.06 -3.11 -18.68
C ASP A 68 -8.02 -2.39 -17.73
N ARG A 69 -7.59 -2.21 -16.47
CA ARG A 69 -8.35 -1.41 -15.50
C ARG A 69 -7.83 0.02 -15.60
N GLN A 70 -8.60 0.84 -16.28
CA GLN A 70 -8.37 2.28 -16.31
C GLN A 70 -9.23 2.92 -15.23
N ASP A 71 -8.57 3.59 -14.28
CA ASP A 71 -9.29 4.44 -13.34
C ASP A 71 -9.76 5.68 -14.11
N ILE A 72 -11.08 5.86 -14.16
CA ILE A 72 -11.73 6.99 -14.82
C ILE A 72 -12.48 7.81 -13.77
N GLU A 73 -12.37 9.13 -13.85
CA GLU A 73 -13.16 10.03 -13.01
C GLU A 73 -14.65 9.82 -13.31
N CYS A 74 -15.41 9.55 -12.26
CA CYS A 74 -16.84 9.31 -12.35
C CYS A 74 -17.60 10.21 -11.37
N ASP A 75 -18.65 10.87 -11.86
CA ASP A 75 -19.65 11.52 -11.02
C ASP A 75 -20.64 10.48 -10.49
N VAL A 76 -21.00 10.60 -9.22
CA VAL A 76 -21.98 9.71 -8.58
C VAL A 76 -23.32 10.44 -8.53
N LEU A 77 -24.28 9.98 -9.33
CA LEU A 77 -25.64 10.50 -9.33
C LEU A 77 -26.51 9.60 -8.46
N LEU A 78 -27.05 10.15 -7.38
CA LEU A 78 -27.99 9.47 -6.49
C LEU A 78 -29.41 9.48 -7.08
N ASP A 79 -30.22 8.48 -6.71
CA ASP A 79 -31.60 8.27 -7.18
C ASP A 79 -31.79 8.28 -8.72
N THR A 80 -30.72 8.01 -9.45
CA THR A 80 -30.71 7.98 -10.92
C THR A 80 -30.22 6.60 -11.38
N PRO A 81 -30.94 5.87 -12.24
CA PRO A 81 -32.21 6.24 -12.89
C PRO A 81 -33.46 6.03 -12.02
N GLU A 82 -33.35 5.30 -10.90
CA GLU A 82 -34.47 4.96 -10.02
C GLU A 82 -34.12 5.26 -8.55
N LYS A 83 -35.14 5.58 -7.76
CA LYS A 83 -34.99 5.87 -6.33
C LYS A 83 -34.34 4.71 -5.58
N GLY A 84 -33.32 5.00 -4.78
CA GLY A 84 -32.52 4.04 -4.04
C GLY A 84 -31.37 3.41 -4.83
N ARG A 85 -31.12 3.87 -6.06
CA ARG A 85 -29.95 3.48 -6.86
C ARG A 85 -29.05 4.67 -7.13
N LYS A 86 -27.74 4.41 -7.20
CA LYS A 86 -26.73 5.37 -7.61
C LYS A 86 -26.09 4.94 -8.92
N SER A 87 -25.87 5.89 -9.80
CA SER A 87 -25.16 5.69 -11.07
C SER A 87 -23.80 6.37 -11.03
N PHE A 88 -22.78 5.69 -11.53
CA PHE A 88 -21.44 6.22 -11.76
C PHE A 88 -21.35 6.63 -13.23
N VAL A 89 -21.21 7.93 -13.49
CA VAL A 89 -21.15 8.50 -14.83
C VAL A 89 -19.72 8.97 -15.12
N ALA A 90 -19.10 8.44 -16.17
CA ALA A 90 -17.76 8.86 -16.56
C ALA A 90 -17.77 10.35 -16.95
N VAL A 91 -16.94 11.17 -16.30
CA VAL A 91 -16.89 12.62 -16.53
C VAL A 91 -16.52 12.96 -17.98
N ALA A 92 -15.61 12.17 -18.57
CA ALA A 92 -15.09 12.42 -19.91
C ALA A 92 -16.08 12.11 -21.04
N SER A 93 -16.99 11.14 -20.86
CA SER A 93 -17.90 10.68 -21.92
C SER A 93 -19.38 10.88 -21.60
N GLY A 94 -19.71 11.24 -20.35
CA GLY A 94 -21.09 11.31 -19.86
C GLY A 94 -21.82 9.97 -19.85
N GLN A 95 -21.10 8.85 -20.03
CA GLN A 95 -21.70 7.52 -20.09
C GLN A 95 -21.81 6.90 -18.70
N ILE A 96 -22.93 6.23 -18.43
CA ILE A 96 -23.11 5.44 -17.21
C ILE A 96 -22.17 4.23 -17.28
N VAL A 97 -21.21 4.20 -16.38
CA VAL A 97 -20.21 3.13 -16.23
C VAL A 97 -20.77 2.00 -15.38
N LYS A 98 -21.56 2.35 -14.36
CA LYS A 98 -22.06 1.40 -13.36
C LYS A 98 -23.30 1.91 -12.65
N VAL A 99 -24.20 1.03 -12.27
CA VAL A 99 -25.36 1.33 -11.40
C VAL A 99 -25.32 0.39 -10.20
N GLU A 100 -25.47 0.93 -8.99
CA GLU A 100 -25.47 0.16 -7.75
C GLU A 100 -26.62 0.60 -6.84
N GLU A 101 -26.98 -0.24 -5.87
CA GLU A 101 -27.90 0.17 -4.80
C GLU A 101 -27.20 1.16 -3.87
N MET A 102 -27.95 2.16 -3.40
CA MET A 102 -27.46 3.11 -2.42
C MET A 102 -27.17 2.42 -1.09
N THR A 103 -26.02 2.72 -0.52
CA THR A 103 -25.63 2.25 0.81
C THR A 103 -26.19 3.17 1.90
N ALA A 104 -26.25 2.69 3.15
CA ALA A 104 -26.73 3.48 4.28
C ALA A 104 -25.99 4.82 4.46
N GLY A 105 -24.72 4.91 4.04
CA GLY A 105 -23.95 6.15 4.03
C GLY A 105 -24.39 7.13 2.94
N ASP A 106 -24.78 6.65 1.76
CA ASP A 106 -25.28 7.49 0.66
C ASP A 106 -26.63 8.14 1.01
N TYR A 107 -27.46 7.44 1.79
CA TYR A 107 -28.70 7.99 2.34
C TYR A 107 -28.45 9.05 3.44
N GLN A 108 -27.30 8.99 4.13
CA GLN A 108 -26.91 9.98 5.14
C GLN A 108 -26.28 11.23 4.53
N SER A 109 -25.51 11.10 3.44
CA SER A 109 -24.99 12.27 2.71
C SER A 109 -26.11 13.11 2.11
N ARG A 110 -27.22 12.47 1.70
CA ARG A 110 -28.44 13.15 1.26
C ARG A 110 -29.03 14.08 2.33
N LEU A 111 -28.87 13.79 3.62
CA LEU A 111 -29.39 14.65 4.69
C LEU A 111 -28.74 16.05 4.70
N PHE A 112 -27.59 16.22 4.03
CA PHE A 112 -26.83 17.46 3.97
C PHE A 112 -26.81 18.11 2.57
N ASP A 113 -27.52 17.53 1.59
CA ASP A 113 -27.67 18.16 0.27
C ASP A 113 -28.68 19.33 0.34
N PRO A 114 -28.26 20.58 0.08
CA PRO A 114 -29.10 21.76 0.25
C PRO A 114 -30.18 21.93 -0.84
N ASP A 115 -30.23 21.07 -1.87
CA ASP A 115 -31.10 21.22 -3.03
C ASP A 115 -32.43 20.46 -2.97
N GLU A 116 -32.64 19.56 -2.00
CA GLU A 116 -33.97 19.01 -1.71
C GLU A 116 -34.61 19.77 -0.54
N ARG A 117 -35.11 20.98 -0.81
CA ARG A 117 -36.12 21.57 0.06
C ARG A 117 -37.36 20.70 -0.03
N PRO A 118 -37.87 20.11 1.07
CA PRO A 118 -39.15 19.46 1.04
C PRO A 118 -40.20 20.50 0.67
N ASP A 119 -40.99 20.22 -0.37
CA ASP A 119 -42.17 21.00 -0.72
C ASP A 119 -42.95 21.27 0.57
N SER A 120 -43.17 22.56 0.84
CA SER A 120 -43.83 23.02 2.05
C SER A 120 -45.20 22.35 2.21
N PRO A 121 -45.61 21.96 3.42
CA PRO A 121 -46.93 21.39 3.63
C PRO A 121 -47.97 22.44 3.26
N ASP A 122 -48.81 22.06 2.30
CA ASP A 122 -50.00 22.75 1.83
C ASP A 122 -50.89 23.15 3.01
N ASN A 123 -50.78 24.41 3.44
CA ASN A 123 -51.72 25.00 4.39
C ASN A 123 -53.01 25.32 3.62
N GLY A 124 -53.99 24.43 3.75
CA GLY A 124 -55.31 24.57 3.16
C GLY A 124 -55.97 25.93 3.48
N PRO A 125 -56.78 26.49 2.56
CA PRO A 125 -57.30 27.83 2.73
C PRO A 125 -58.44 27.85 3.76
N GLY A 126 -58.15 28.44 4.92
CA GLY A 126 -59.17 28.88 5.87
C GLY A 126 -59.91 30.10 5.32
N SER A 127 -61.04 29.86 4.65
CA SER A 127 -61.96 30.91 4.23
C SER A 127 -62.71 31.48 5.44
N ARG A 128 -62.35 32.67 5.89
CA ARG A 128 -63.15 33.49 6.81
C ARG A 128 -63.96 34.50 5.98
N PRO A 129 -65.30 34.49 6.01
CA PRO A 129 -66.06 35.56 5.37
C PRO A 129 -66.14 36.79 6.28
N PRO A 130 -66.24 38.01 5.72
CA PRO A 130 -66.42 39.23 6.50
C PRO A 130 -67.90 39.48 6.82
N GLU A 131 -68.08 40.07 8.01
CA GLU A 131 -69.24 40.78 8.60
C GLU A 131 -70.68 40.30 8.34
#